data_AF-A0A3M2AAJ9-F1
#
_entry.id   AF-A0A3M2AAJ9-F1
#
_cell.length_a   1.000
_cell.length_b   1.000
_cell.length_c   1.000
_cell.angle_alpha   90.00
_cell.angle_beta   90.00
_cell.angle_gamma   90.00
#
_symmetry.space_group_name_H-M   'P 1'
#
loop_
_entity.id
_entity.type
_entity.pdbx_description
1 polymer ?
#
loop_
_entity_poly.entity_id
_entity_poly.type
_entity_poly.pdbx_seq_one_letter_code
_entity_poly.pdbx_strand_id
1 'polypeptide(L)'
;MRSVFRRVLGRRHGQAPGPGTSDGADASAILPTAVLERRWRRWLRGVARWLPRIAGGVVVFVLASWILLPTEIIAWRLGHEARKRGYDIEIEDVSIRPWGAIVLENVSWTFKPSRPGQIPDTLRIETAELDISVLRALVGTTDVTFEMDLGGGRAWVHWNDGGDEARFEAELADVPLGALPKAHQLLNAPLGGTVGLEVDLRVPEKKFARTKGTVTLACRGCSIGDGETLLYVPGAKGMLAKGVTIPEIDLGTLEGSFVFDKGVGRTEGPIVAKSDDVELTLDGIVTLRDPFSKSRLEMILKMQISEALQQRDERVRLLVQTMPETQRLKPPESGFGFKLYGRITRPRLRGIYSKTREERLRERRERARRRAEKRAARKRKAKAKKKRKPDTDREKEATNEEEREGREPAAARLDIRPLEPESTGAVGKPVQLDPASGAEGAEAGGSGGNAPADGNAEGGEGQGEGVGAEQGGSSGGQPEGQATGSAEETVIQ
;
A
#
# COMPACT_ATOMS: atom_id res chain seq x y z
N MET A 1 1.83 -26.69 30.50
CA MET A 1 1.69 -27.97 29.80
C MET A 1 2.94 -28.25 28.96
N ARG A 2 4.02 -28.57 29.67
CA ARG A 2 5.27 -29.12 29.15
C ARG A 2 5.19 -30.65 29.31
N SER A 3 5.92 -31.35 28.44
CA SER A 3 6.24 -32.78 28.49
C SER A 3 5.40 -33.69 27.58
N VAL A 4 6.10 -34.68 27.03
CA VAL A 4 5.65 -35.75 26.13
C VAL A 4 5.53 -35.35 24.66
N PHE A 5 6.68 -35.17 23.98
CA PHE A 5 6.92 -35.74 22.65
C PHE A 5 8.42 -35.64 22.31
N ARG A 6 9.21 -36.57 22.87
CA ARG A 6 10.65 -36.73 22.56
C ARG A 6 11.04 -38.20 22.71
N ARG A 7 10.96 -38.94 21.61
CA ARG A 7 11.51 -40.28 21.27
C ARG A 7 10.70 -40.70 20.03
N VAL A 8 11.27 -40.79 18.84
CA VAL A 8 12.24 -41.80 18.44
C VAL A 8 13.10 -41.26 17.27
N LEU A 9 14.42 -41.34 17.49
CA LEU A 9 15.58 -41.58 16.58
C LEU A 9 15.34 -41.44 15.05
N GLY A 10 16.17 -40.78 14.25
CA GLY A 10 17.63 -40.69 14.31
C GLY A 10 18.29 -41.58 13.24
N ARG A 11 18.89 -40.93 12.23
CA ARG A 11 19.96 -41.40 11.31
C ARG A 11 19.77 -42.71 10.53
N ARG A 12 19.88 -42.62 9.20
CA ARG A 12 21.05 -43.11 8.44
C ARG A 12 20.99 -42.72 6.94
N HIS A 13 22.11 -42.17 6.47
CA HIS A 13 22.54 -42.23 5.08
C HIS A 13 22.74 -43.68 4.65
N GLY A 14 22.53 -43.94 3.36
CA GLY A 14 23.32 -44.92 2.63
C GLY A 14 22.52 -45.95 1.84
N GLN A 15 22.80 -45.94 0.54
CA GLN A 15 23.19 -47.14 -0.24
C GLN A 15 22.07 -47.92 -0.93
N ALA A 16 22.03 -47.75 -2.26
CA ALA A 16 21.38 -48.67 -3.18
C ALA A 16 22.13 -50.02 -3.20
N PRO A 17 21.39 -51.13 -3.32
CA PRO A 17 21.90 -52.29 -4.05
C PRO A 17 20.88 -52.84 -5.07
N GLY A 18 21.40 -53.07 -6.28
CA GLY A 18 21.23 -54.23 -7.18
C GLY A 18 19.88 -54.94 -7.39
N PRO A 19 19.59 -55.38 -8.64
CA PRO A 19 18.52 -56.33 -8.92
C PRO A 19 18.97 -57.75 -8.57
N GLY A 20 18.27 -58.38 -7.62
CA GLY A 20 18.49 -59.75 -7.17
C GLY A 20 17.26 -60.61 -7.44
N THR A 21 17.49 -61.68 -8.18
CA THR A 21 16.60 -62.71 -8.67
C THR A 21 16.00 -63.62 -7.59
N SER A 22 14.83 -64.16 -7.94
CA SER A 22 14.35 -65.55 -7.77
C SER A 22 14.18 -66.15 -6.37
N ASP A 23 12.97 -66.70 -6.23
CA ASP A 23 12.60 -67.92 -5.53
C ASP A 23 12.68 -67.95 -4.01
N GLY A 24 11.48 -67.94 -3.43
CA GLY A 24 11.19 -68.20 -2.02
C GLY A 24 9.69 -68.29 -1.84
N ALA A 25 9.10 -69.38 -2.33
CA ALA A 25 7.84 -69.86 -1.81
C ALA A 25 8.01 -70.07 -0.31
N ASP A 26 7.16 -69.45 0.52
CA ASP A 26 6.74 -70.03 1.80
C ASP A 26 5.60 -69.24 2.47
N ALA A 27 4.57 -70.01 2.82
CA ALA A 27 3.60 -69.79 3.90
C ALA A 27 2.72 -68.52 3.87
N SER A 28 1.68 -68.57 3.05
CA SER A 28 0.41 -67.87 3.27
C SER A 28 -0.24 -68.31 4.59
N ALA A 29 0.12 -67.65 5.69
CA ALA A 29 -0.62 -67.74 6.95
C ALA A 29 -1.97 -67.02 6.81
N ILE A 30 -2.97 -67.76 6.32
CA ILE A 30 -4.38 -67.35 6.30
C ILE A 30 -4.83 -67.22 7.76
N LEU A 31 -4.76 -66.00 8.30
CA LEU A 31 -5.34 -65.68 9.59
C LEU A 31 -6.88 -65.88 9.51
N PRO A 32 -7.51 -66.49 10.52
CA PRO A 32 -8.94 -66.80 10.51
C PRO A 32 -9.77 -65.52 10.63
N THR A 33 -10.18 -64.95 9.51
CA THR A 33 -11.06 -63.76 9.39
C THR A 33 -12.42 -63.95 10.09
N ALA A 34 -12.86 -65.19 10.28
CA ALA A 34 -14.17 -65.51 10.85
C ALA A 34 -14.33 -65.18 12.35
N VAL A 35 -13.25 -65.09 13.13
CA VAL A 35 -13.33 -64.80 14.58
C VAL A 35 -13.44 -63.29 14.84
N LEU A 36 -12.84 -62.46 13.99
CA LEU A 36 -12.89 -61.00 14.09
C LEU A 36 -14.30 -60.47 13.82
N GLU A 37 -15.02 -61.07 12.87
CA GLU A 37 -16.36 -60.62 12.46
C GLU A 37 -17.41 -60.79 13.57
N ARG A 38 -17.37 -61.90 14.32
CA ARG A 38 -18.32 -62.14 15.42
C ARG A 38 -18.06 -61.25 16.64
N ARG A 39 -16.80 -60.88 16.90
CA ARG A 39 -16.46 -59.94 17.98
C ARG A 39 -16.87 -58.52 17.60
N TRP A 40 -16.74 -58.15 16.33
CA TRP A 40 -17.12 -56.83 15.84
C TRP A 40 -18.64 -56.58 15.89
N ARG A 41 -19.48 -57.56 15.50
CA ARG A 41 -20.96 -57.42 15.58
C ARG A 41 -21.51 -57.28 17.01
N ARG A 42 -20.83 -57.84 18.02
CA ARG A 42 -21.22 -57.66 19.43
C ARG A 42 -20.83 -56.28 19.95
N TRP A 43 -19.65 -55.78 19.55
CA TRP A 43 -19.21 -54.43 19.87
C TRP A 43 -20.10 -53.37 19.19
N LEU A 44 -20.42 -53.53 17.91
CA LEU A 44 -21.31 -52.62 17.17
C LEU A 44 -22.71 -52.49 17.80
N ARG A 45 -23.31 -53.60 18.26
CA ARG A 45 -24.62 -53.55 18.96
C ARG A 45 -24.53 -52.84 20.31
N GLY A 46 -23.41 -52.96 21.01
CA GLY A 46 -23.13 -52.19 22.22
C GLY A 46 -23.08 -50.69 21.91
N VAL A 47 -22.25 -50.30 20.94
CA VAL A 47 -22.05 -48.90 20.53
C VAL A 47 -23.35 -48.27 20.01
N ALA A 48 -24.15 -49.00 19.23
CA ALA A 48 -25.43 -48.52 18.70
C ALA A 48 -26.41 -48.07 19.80
N ARG A 49 -26.34 -48.65 21.00
CA ARG A 49 -27.20 -48.26 22.14
C ARG A 49 -26.75 -46.97 22.83
N TRP A 50 -25.47 -46.63 22.73
CA TRP A 50 -24.90 -45.41 23.31
C TRP A 50 -24.92 -44.22 22.34
N LEU A 51 -24.85 -44.51 21.04
CA LEU A 51 -24.85 -43.51 19.97
C LEU A 51 -25.96 -42.45 20.09
N PRO A 52 -27.25 -42.78 20.35
CA PRO A 52 -28.29 -41.76 20.51
C PRO A 52 -28.11 -40.92 21.78
N ARG A 53 -27.55 -41.46 22.87
CA ARG A 53 -27.29 -40.70 24.10
C ARG A 53 -26.12 -39.73 23.92
N ILE A 54 -25.07 -40.18 23.23
CA ILE A 54 -23.92 -39.32 22.90
C ILE A 54 -24.37 -38.22 21.93
N ALA A 55 -25.10 -38.58 20.86
CA ALA A 55 -25.63 -37.62 19.91
C ALA A 55 -26.57 -36.59 20.59
N GLY A 56 -27.50 -37.06 21.43
CA GLY A 56 -28.38 -36.17 22.20
C GLY A 56 -27.61 -35.25 23.15
N GLY A 57 -26.60 -35.78 23.85
CA GLY A 57 -25.73 -34.98 24.73
C GLY A 57 -24.93 -33.93 23.96
N VAL A 58 -24.41 -34.26 22.78
CA VAL A 58 -23.71 -33.30 21.90
C VAL A 58 -24.67 -32.23 21.40
N VAL A 59 -25.88 -32.58 20.96
CA VAL A 59 -26.89 -31.61 20.50
C VAL A 59 -27.27 -30.64 21.62
N VAL A 60 -27.56 -31.15 22.83
CA VAL A 60 -27.87 -30.30 23.99
C VAL A 60 -26.67 -29.43 24.38
N PHE A 61 -25.45 -29.96 24.36
CA PHE A 61 -24.25 -29.19 24.63
C PHE A 61 -24.03 -28.07 23.62
N VAL A 62 -24.21 -28.33 22.32
CA VAL A 62 -24.08 -27.32 21.26
C VAL A 62 -25.18 -26.26 21.40
N LEU A 63 -26.43 -26.65 21.62
CA LEU A 63 -27.54 -25.73 21.81
C LEU A 63 -27.36 -24.87 23.08
N ALA A 64 -26.96 -25.48 24.19
CA ALA A 64 -26.69 -24.76 25.45
C ALA A 64 -25.49 -23.81 25.29
N SER A 65 -24.42 -24.25 24.61
CA SER A 65 -23.29 -23.38 24.29
C SER A 65 -23.74 -22.21 23.40
N TRP A 66 -24.62 -22.44 22.43
CA TRP A 66 -25.15 -21.40 21.55
C TRP A 66 -26.00 -20.35 22.31
N ILE A 67 -26.88 -20.79 23.21
CA ILE A 67 -27.74 -19.89 24.01
C ILE A 67 -26.93 -19.12 25.07
N LEU A 68 -25.87 -19.73 25.62
CA LEU A 68 -25.08 -19.14 26.71
C LEU A 68 -23.86 -18.35 26.23
N LEU A 69 -23.62 -18.22 24.91
CA LEU A 69 -22.49 -17.47 24.39
C LEU A 69 -22.72 -15.96 24.59
N PRO A 70 -21.85 -15.26 25.35
CA PRO A 70 -21.98 -13.83 25.57
C PRO A 70 -21.47 -13.07 24.35
N THR A 71 -22.36 -12.82 23.39
CA THR A 71 -22.06 -12.14 22.13
C THR A 71 -21.48 -10.74 22.32
N GLU A 72 -21.98 -9.99 23.31
CA GLU A 72 -21.49 -8.65 23.67
C GLU A 72 -19.99 -8.65 24.02
N ILE A 73 -19.51 -9.68 24.73
CA ILE A 73 -18.09 -9.79 25.12
C ILE A 73 -17.22 -10.03 23.89
N ILE A 74 -17.72 -10.75 22.90
CA ILE A 74 -17.02 -11.03 21.65
C ILE A 74 -16.90 -9.74 20.84
N ALA A 75 -17.99 -8.99 20.68
CA ALA A 75 -18.03 -7.68 20.03
C ALA A 75 -16.98 -6.74 20.63
N TRP A 76 -17.01 -6.59 21.96
CA TRP A 76 -16.06 -5.76 22.70
C TRP A 76 -14.61 -6.21 22.49
N ARG A 77 -14.35 -7.52 22.53
CA ARG A 77 -13.00 -8.07 22.36
C ARG A 77 -12.46 -7.85 20.96
N LEU A 78 -13.31 -8.01 19.93
CA LEU A 78 -12.96 -7.75 18.54
C LEU A 78 -12.63 -6.27 18.32
N GLY A 79 -13.47 -5.36 18.81
CA GLY A 79 -13.21 -3.92 18.76
C GLY A 79 -11.90 -3.53 19.47
N HIS A 80 -11.65 -4.08 20.66
CA HIS A 80 -10.42 -3.80 21.41
C HIS A 80 -9.15 -4.30 20.69
N GLU A 81 -9.19 -5.50 20.11
CA GLU A 81 -8.07 -6.04 19.33
C GLU A 81 -7.85 -5.26 18.02
N ALA A 82 -8.92 -4.81 17.37
CA ALA A 82 -8.85 -3.92 16.21
C ALA A 82 -8.20 -2.57 16.56
N ARG A 83 -8.60 -1.96 17.69
CA ARG A 83 -8.02 -0.70 18.19
C ARG A 83 -6.53 -0.82 18.49
N LYS A 84 -6.08 -1.95 19.06
CA LYS A 84 -4.65 -2.24 19.25
C LYS A 84 -3.86 -2.26 17.95
N ARG A 85 -4.50 -2.65 16.84
CA ARG A 85 -3.90 -2.64 15.49
C ARG A 85 -4.05 -1.30 14.78
N GLY A 86 -4.63 -0.30 15.45
CA GLY A 86 -4.81 1.05 14.93
C GLY A 86 -6.10 1.25 14.11
N TYR A 87 -7.03 0.31 14.17
CA TYR A 87 -8.34 0.40 13.53
C TYR A 87 -9.39 0.75 14.59
N ASP A 88 -10.10 1.86 14.43
CA ASP A 88 -11.23 2.18 15.31
C ASP A 88 -12.48 1.58 14.71
N ILE A 89 -12.84 0.39 15.22
CA ILE A 89 -14.00 -0.38 14.78
C ILE A 89 -14.98 -0.43 15.94
N GLU A 90 -16.21 -0.02 15.68
CA GLU A 90 -17.35 -0.17 16.56
C GLU A 90 -18.30 -1.18 15.94
N ILE A 91 -18.79 -2.11 16.75
CA ILE A 91 -19.67 -3.19 16.33
C ILE A 91 -20.90 -3.08 17.22
N GLU A 92 -22.07 -2.87 16.62
CA GLU A 92 -23.31 -2.70 17.36
C GLU A 92 -23.82 -4.05 17.88
N ASP A 93 -23.92 -5.05 17.00
CA ASP A 93 -24.34 -6.39 17.38
C ASP A 93 -23.48 -7.47 16.72
N VAL A 94 -23.37 -8.62 17.41
CA VAL A 94 -22.67 -9.80 16.95
C VAL A 94 -23.56 -11.00 17.20
N SER A 95 -23.94 -11.71 16.15
CA SER A 95 -24.64 -12.98 16.27
C SER A 95 -23.78 -14.13 15.73
N ILE A 96 -23.91 -15.31 16.34
CA ILE A 96 -23.20 -16.52 15.92
C ILE A 96 -24.26 -17.52 15.45
N ARG A 97 -24.14 -18.02 14.22
CA ARG A 97 -25.02 -19.08 13.71
C ARG A 97 -24.57 -20.46 14.21
N PRO A 98 -25.47 -21.45 14.34
CA PRO A 98 -25.13 -22.79 14.85
C PRO A 98 -24.02 -23.53 14.09
N TRP A 99 -23.76 -23.14 12.83
CA TRP A 99 -22.74 -23.71 11.95
C TRP A 99 -21.38 -22.99 12.01
N GLY A 100 -21.22 -21.98 12.86
CA GLY A 100 -19.93 -21.30 13.07
C GLY A 100 -19.73 -20.03 12.26
N ALA A 101 -20.77 -19.55 11.55
CA ALA A 101 -20.75 -18.23 10.94
C ALA A 101 -20.95 -17.13 12.00
N ILE A 102 -20.14 -16.09 11.93
CA ILE A 102 -20.23 -14.90 12.78
C ILE A 102 -20.81 -13.78 11.93
N VAL A 103 -21.97 -13.25 12.31
CA VAL A 103 -22.60 -12.10 11.66
C VAL A 103 -22.40 -10.88 12.54
N LEU A 104 -21.84 -9.82 11.98
CA LEU A 104 -21.67 -8.53 12.61
C LEU A 104 -22.66 -7.56 11.96
N GLU A 105 -23.46 -6.87 12.75
CA GLU A 105 -24.43 -5.89 12.27
C GLU A 105 -23.98 -4.47 12.61
N ASN A 106 -24.21 -3.54 11.69
CA ASN A 106 -23.88 -2.11 11.80
C ASN A 106 -22.44 -1.85 12.24
N VAL A 107 -21.47 -2.44 11.55
CA VAL A 107 -20.06 -2.21 11.84
C VAL A 107 -19.65 -0.84 11.32
N SER A 108 -19.20 0.04 12.22
CA SER A 108 -18.64 1.33 11.87
C SER A 108 -17.11 1.27 11.96
N TRP A 109 -16.43 1.64 10.88
CA TRP A 109 -14.98 1.72 10.83
C TRP A 109 -14.55 3.17 10.59
N THR A 110 -14.03 3.79 11.65
CA THR A 110 -13.55 5.16 11.60
C THR A 110 -12.06 5.20 11.21
N PHE A 111 -11.77 5.93 10.14
CA PHE A 111 -10.41 6.13 9.66
C PHE A 111 -9.80 7.37 10.31
N LYS A 112 -8.56 7.23 10.79
CA LYS A 112 -7.79 8.38 11.26
C LYS A 112 -7.69 9.40 10.12
N PRO A 113 -7.95 10.69 10.40
CA PRO A 113 -7.88 11.72 9.38
C PRO A 113 -6.46 11.78 8.83
N SER A 114 -6.33 11.96 7.52
CA SER A 114 -5.02 12.03 6.88
C SER A 114 -4.28 13.34 7.22
N ARG A 115 -4.99 14.33 7.77
CA ARG A 115 -4.45 15.65 8.14
C ARG A 115 -5.05 16.15 9.45
N PRO A 116 -4.30 16.97 10.22
CA PRO A 116 -4.87 17.66 11.38
C PRO A 116 -6.00 18.60 10.94
N GLY A 117 -7.15 18.53 11.61
CA GLY A 117 -8.33 19.36 11.33
C GLY A 117 -9.32 18.79 10.31
N GLN A 118 -9.05 17.65 9.69
CA GLN A 118 -10.07 16.93 8.93
C GLN A 118 -10.97 16.13 9.88
N ILE A 119 -12.27 16.10 9.57
CA ILE A 119 -13.23 15.24 10.25
C ILE A 119 -12.88 13.79 9.89
N PRO A 120 -12.84 12.86 10.86
CA PRO A 120 -12.65 11.44 10.57
C PRO A 120 -13.74 10.91 9.64
N ASP A 121 -13.35 10.16 8.61
CA ASP A 121 -14.29 9.46 7.74
C ASP A 121 -14.68 8.13 8.39
N THR A 122 -15.98 7.83 8.40
CA THR A 122 -16.50 6.56 8.91
C THR A 122 -17.07 5.74 7.75
N LEU A 123 -16.56 4.52 7.56
CA LEU A 123 -17.17 3.51 6.70
C LEU A 123 -18.22 2.77 7.52
N ARG A 124 -19.46 2.79 7.06
CA ARG A 124 -20.54 1.98 7.64
C ARG A 124 -20.72 0.71 6.81
N ILE A 125 -20.65 -0.43 7.48
CA ILE A 125 -20.91 -1.75 6.93
C ILE A 125 -22.20 -2.23 7.58
N GLU A 126 -23.22 -2.51 6.79
CA GLU A 126 -24.55 -2.86 7.30
C GLU A 126 -24.54 -4.25 7.93
N THR A 127 -24.04 -5.21 7.18
CA THR A 127 -23.88 -6.61 7.60
C THR A 127 -22.51 -7.09 7.18
N ALA A 128 -21.80 -7.80 8.07
CA ALA A 128 -20.57 -8.52 7.73
C ALA A 128 -20.64 -9.94 8.29
N GLU A 129 -20.68 -10.94 7.42
CA GLU A 129 -20.72 -12.34 7.77
C GLU A 129 -19.36 -13.01 7.53
N LEU A 130 -18.84 -13.71 8.55
CA LEU A 130 -17.63 -14.50 8.48
C LEU A 130 -17.96 -15.97 8.77
N ASP A 131 -17.93 -16.82 7.75
CA ASP A 131 -18.05 -18.27 7.89
C ASP A 131 -16.66 -18.92 7.97
N ILE A 132 -16.41 -19.67 9.04
CA ILE A 132 -15.20 -20.47 9.21
C ILE A 132 -15.60 -21.93 9.30
N SER A 133 -15.18 -22.73 8.33
CA SER A 133 -15.47 -24.17 8.30
C SER A 133 -14.67 -24.95 9.35
N VAL A 134 -15.20 -25.06 10.57
CA VAL A 134 -14.56 -25.76 11.71
C VAL A 134 -14.23 -27.22 11.39
N LEU A 135 -15.12 -27.92 10.66
CA LEU A 135 -14.90 -29.32 10.27
C LEU A 135 -13.69 -29.48 9.34
N ARG A 136 -13.45 -28.53 8.44
CA ARG A 136 -12.28 -28.54 7.55
C ARG A 136 -11.01 -28.21 8.33
N ALA A 137 -11.09 -27.25 9.25
CA ALA A 137 -9.98 -26.91 10.12
C ALA A 137 -9.47 -28.12 10.94
N LEU A 138 -10.37 -29.01 11.39
CA LEU A 138 -10.00 -30.26 12.07
C LEU A 138 -9.24 -31.25 11.16
N VAL A 139 -9.46 -31.21 9.84
CA VAL A 139 -8.78 -32.04 8.84
C VAL A 139 -7.49 -31.37 8.32
N GLY A 140 -7.19 -30.15 8.79
CA GLY A 140 -5.99 -29.40 8.41
C GLY A 140 -6.14 -28.55 7.14
N THR A 141 -7.37 -28.33 6.66
CA THR A 141 -7.66 -27.36 5.59
C THR A 141 -8.42 -26.18 6.15
N THR A 142 -8.15 -24.97 5.65
CA THR A 142 -8.81 -23.75 6.13
C THR A 142 -9.71 -23.24 5.03
N ASP A 143 -11.01 -23.16 5.29
CA ASP A 143 -11.99 -22.56 4.39
C ASP A 143 -12.69 -21.43 5.14
N VAL A 144 -12.56 -20.22 4.62
CA VAL A 144 -13.07 -18.99 5.19
C VAL A 144 -13.83 -18.25 4.10
N THR A 145 -15.09 -17.96 4.36
CA THR A 145 -15.92 -17.11 3.50
C THR A 145 -16.30 -15.85 4.27
N PHE A 146 -16.19 -14.71 3.62
CA PHE A 146 -16.48 -13.41 4.20
C PHE A 146 -17.37 -12.62 3.25
N GLU A 147 -18.55 -12.23 3.71
CA GLU A 147 -19.53 -11.47 2.94
C GLU A 147 -19.82 -10.16 3.68
N MET A 148 -19.97 -9.06 2.95
CA MET A 148 -20.31 -7.76 3.53
C MET A 148 -21.19 -6.94 2.61
N ASP A 149 -22.08 -6.15 3.20
CA ASP A 149 -22.89 -5.15 2.50
C ASP A 149 -22.32 -3.75 2.77
N LEU A 150 -21.92 -3.06 1.69
CA LEU A 150 -21.21 -1.78 1.70
C LEU A 150 -21.99 -0.74 0.87
N GLY A 151 -22.75 0.12 1.54
CA GLY A 151 -23.41 1.27 0.89
C GLY A 151 -24.33 0.87 -0.26
N GLY A 152 -25.06 -0.25 -0.14
CA GLY A 152 -25.92 -0.80 -1.18
C GLY A 152 -25.25 -1.72 -2.20
N GLY A 153 -23.91 -1.85 -2.17
CA GLY A 153 -23.19 -2.89 -2.91
C GLY A 153 -22.79 -4.07 -2.01
N ARG A 154 -22.27 -5.14 -2.61
CA ARG A 154 -21.86 -6.36 -1.91
C ARG A 154 -20.38 -6.63 -2.11
N ALA A 155 -19.69 -7.09 -1.08
CA ALA A 155 -18.38 -7.71 -1.21
C ALA A 155 -18.40 -9.14 -0.68
N TRP A 156 -17.82 -10.06 -1.43
CA TRP A 156 -17.68 -11.46 -1.08
C TRP A 156 -16.21 -11.87 -1.22
N VAL A 157 -15.67 -12.62 -0.27
CA VAL A 157 -14.30 -13.09 -0.27
C VAL A 157 -14.29 -14.53 0.19
N HIS A 158 -13.72 -15.42 -0.62
CA HIS A 158 -13.55 -16.83 -0.30
C HIS A 158 -12.08 -17.20 -0.33
N TRP A 159 -11.60 -17.75 0.78
CA TRP A 159 -10.24 -18.25 0.92
C TRP A 159 -10.27 -19.72 1.30
N ASN A 160 -9.62 -20.54 0.48
CA ASN A 160 -9.50 -21.97 0.70
C ASN A 160 -8.04 -22.38 0.65
N ASP A 161 -7.50 -22.85 1.78
CA ASP A 161 -6.15 -23.41 1.89
C ASP A 161 -6.24 -24.94 1.97
N GLY A 162 -6.00 -25.60 0.83
CA GLY A 162 -6.15 -27.05 0.66
C GLY A 162 -4.89 -27.72 0.15
N GLY A 163 -4.19 -28.47 1.01
CA GLY A 163 -3.00 -29.24 0.63
C GLY A 163 -1.87 -28.35 0.11
N ASP A 164 -1.54 -28.49 -1.17
CA ASP A 164 -0.46 -27.78 -1.86
C ASP A 164 -0.95 -26.52 -2.62
N GLU A 165 -2.25 -26.23 -2.66
CA GLU A 165 -2.82 -25.08 -3.39
C GLU A 165 -3.71 -24.26 -2.46
N ALA A 166 -3.54 -22.94 -2.48
CA ALA A 166 -4.51 -22.03 -1.89
C ALA A 166 -5.30 -21.32 -3.00
N ARG A 167 -6.61 -21.14 -2.81
CA ARG A 167 -7.49 -20.38 -3.70
C ARG A 167 -7.98 -19.14 -2.98
N PHE A 168 -7.94 -18.02 -3.69
CA PHE A 168 -8.43 -16.73 -3.24
C PHE A 168 -9.37 -16.20 -4.30
N GLU A 169 -10.65 -16.15 -3.95
CA GLU A 169 -11.70 -15.59 -4.77
C GLU A 169 -12.23 -14.36 -4.03
N ALA A 170 -12.41 -13.24 -4.71
CA ALA A 170 -13.01 -12.05 -4.14
C ALA A 170 -13.84 -11.32 -5.18
N GLU A 171 -15.03 -10.89 -4.79
CA GLU A 171 -15.97 -10.17 -5.63
C GLU A 171 -16.42 -8.90 -4.89
N LEU A 172 -16.49 -7.80 -5.59
CA LEU A 172 -17.07 -6.53 -5.16
C LEU A 172 -18.06 -6.16 -6.26
N ALA A 173 -19.34 -6.05 -5.92
CA ALA A 173 -20.41 -5.79 -6.86
C ALA A 173 -21.11 -4.47 -6.50
N ASP A 174 -21.15 -3.56 -7.48
CA ASP A 174 -21.90 -2.30 -7.46
C ASP A 174 -21.68 -1.44 -6.19
N VAL A 175 -20.46 -1.44 -5.64
CA VAL A 175 -20.14 -0.63 -4.46
C VAL A 175 -19.93 0.82 -4.88
N PRO A 176 -20.64 1.80 -4.28
CA PRO A 176 -20.44 3.20 -4.63
C PRO A 176 -19.04 3.66 -4.20
N LEU A 177 -18.31 4.33 -5.10
CA LEU A 177 -16.98 4.87 -4.82
C LEU A 177 -17.00 5.92 -3.68
N GLY A 178 -18.13 6.60 -3.53
CA GLY A 178 -18.44 7.50 -2.41
C GLY A 178 -18.33 6.83 -1.04
N ALA A 179 -18.67 5.54 -0.95
CA ALA A 179 -18.67 4.78 0.30
C ALA A 179 -17.30 4.16 0.63
N LEU A 180 -16.24 4.39 -0.14
CA LEU A 180 -14.90 3.83 0.11
C LEU A 180 -13.91 4.91 0.61
N PRO A 181 -13.76 5.14 1.93
CA PRO A 181 -12.90 6.21 2.45
C PRO A 181 -11.44 6.11 1.99
N LYS A 182 -10.94 4.88 1.76
CA LYS A 182 -9.58 4.68 1.25
C LYS A 182 -9.38 5.16 -0.18
N ALA A 183 -10.41 5.10 -1.02
CA ALA A 183 -10.34 5.64 -2.37
C ALA A 183 -10.24 7.18 -2.33
N HIS A 184 -11.04 7.82 -1.48
CA HIS A 184 -11.01 9.27 -1.23
C HIS A 184 -9.66 9.72 -0.66
N GLN A 185 -9.10 8.97 0.29
CA GLN A 185 -7.78 9.26 0.86
C GLN A 185 -6.65 9.11 -0.16
N LEU A 186 -6.75 8.15 -1.09
CA LEU A 186 -5.73 7.89 -2.09
C LEU A 186 -5.71 8.96 -3.19
N LEU A 187 -6.89 9.36 -3.66
CA LEU A 187 -7.02 10.36 -4.73
C LEU A 187 -7.11 11.79 -4.19
N ASN A 188 -7.38 11.96 -2.90
CA ASN A 188 -7.68 13.23 -2.25
C ASN A 188 -8.70 14.03 -3.08
N ALA A 189 -9.76 13.36 -3.51
CA ALA A 189 -10.84 13.89 -4.33
C ALA A 189 -12.14 13.14 -4.03
N PRO A 190 -13.29 13.81 -3.99
CA PRO A 190 -14.60 13.15 -4.05
C PRO A 190 -14.68 12.28 -5.30
N LEU A 191 -15.23 11.08 -5.16
CA LEU A 191 -15.38 10.12 -6.24
C LEU A 191 -16.86 9.75 -6.37
N GLY A 192 -17.40 9.84 -7.58
CA GLY A 192 -18.72 9.36 -7.95
C GLY A 192 -18.66 8.04 -8.72
N GLY A 193 -19.81 7.38 -8.87
CA GLY A 193 -19.96 6.13 -9.62
C GLY A 193 -19.92 4.86 -8.77
N THR A 194 -20.04 3.71 -9.43
CA THR A 194 -19.97 2.38 -8.79
C THR A 194 -18.76 1.60 -9.29
N VAL A 195 -18.14 0.84 -8.38
CA VAL A 195 -16.98 -0.01 -8.68
C VAL A 195 -17.35 -1.48 -8.51
N GLY A 196 -16.89 -2.28 -9.46
CA GLY A 196 -16.89 -3.73 -9.41
C GLY A 196 -15.45 -4.26 -9.45
N LEU A 197 -15.17 -5.31 -8.69
CA LEU A 197 -13.87 -5.98 -8.66
C LEU A 197 -14.09 -7.48 -8.56
N GLU A 198 -13.54 -8.25 -9.49
CA GLU A 198 -13.56 -9.72 -9.45
C GLU A 198 -12.12 -10.21 -9.42
N VAL A 199 -11.81 -11.12 -8.50
CA VAL A 199 -10.49 -11.69 -8.29
C VAL A 199 -10.66 -13.19 -8.19
N ASP A 200 -10.02 -13.94 -9.08
CA ASP A 200 -9.86 -15.40 -8.97
C ASP A 200 -8.36 -15.71 -9.06
N LEU A 201 -7.74 -16.08 -7.94
CA LEU A 201 -6.32 -16.38 -7.85
C LEU A 201 -6.09 -17.76 -7.25
N ARG A 202 -5.32 -18.58 -7.98
CA ARG A 202 -4.77 -19.85 -7.53
C ARG A 202 -3.30 -19.69 -7.14
N VAL A 203 -2.96 -20.04 -5.91
CA VAL A 203 -1.65 -19.84 -5.28
C VAL A 203 -1.01 -21.20 -4.99
N PRO A 204 -0.30 -21.81 -5.97
CA PRO A 204 0.33 -23.10 -5.79
C PRO A 204 1.53 -23.00 -4.84
N GLU A 205 1.75 -24.05 -4.05
CA GLU A 205 2.74 -24.16 -2.96
C GLU A 205 2.65 -23.02 -1.94
N LYS A 206 1.49 -22.34 -1.85
CA LYS A 206 1.29 -21.14 -1.02
C LYS A 206 2.32 -20.03 -1.31
N LYS A 207 2.79 -19.95 -2.56
CA LYS A 207 3.75 -18.94 -3.05
C LYS A 207 3.07 -18.01 -4.05
N PHE A 208 2.94 -16.74 -3.68
CA PHE A 208 2.40 -15.68 -4.54
C PHE A 208 3.24 -15.49 -5.81
N ALA A 209 4.54 -15.79 -5.77
CA ALA A 209 5.40 -15.77 -6.95
C ALA A 209 5.04 -16.82 -8.01
N ARG A 210 4.10 -17.74 -7.73
CA ARG A 210 3.63 -18.77 -8.66
C ARG A 210 2.14 -18.67 -8.97
N THR A 211 1.49 -17.62 -8.50
CA THR A 211 0.05 -17.43 -8.67
C THR A 211 -0.38 -17.42 -10.13
N LYS A 212 -1.53 -18.02 -10.40
CA LYS A 212 -2.25 -17.95 -11.67
C LYS A 212 -3.68 -17.50 -11.45
N GLY A 213 -4.27 -16.80 -12.42
CA GLY A 213 -5.66 -16.38 -12.32
C GLY A 213 -5.92 -15.03 -12.95
N THR A 214 -7.04 -14.42 -12.62
CA THR A 214 -7.52 -13.18 -13.23
C THR A 214 -7.99 -12.18 -12.17
N VAL A 215 -7.78 -10.90 -12.46
CA VAL A 215 -8.36 -9.79 -11.68
C VAL A 215 -9.05 -8.84 -12.65
N THR A 216 -10.36 -8.72 -12.56
CA THR A 216 -11.19 -7.84 -13.38
C THR A 216 -11.64 -6.65 -12.55
N LEU A 217 -11.51 -5.45 -13.09
CA LEU A 217 -11.95 -4.20 -12.49
C LEU A 217 -12.97 -3.55 -13.43
N ALA A 218 -14.10 -3.14 -12.88
CA ALA A 218 -15.12 -2.37 -13.57
C ALA A 218 -15.44 -1.10 -12.78
N CYS A 219 -15.66 0.01 -13.45
CA CYS A 219 -16.03 1.29 -12.88
C CYS A 219 -17.11 1.87 -13.79
N ARG A 220 -18.33 2.05 -13.29
CA ARG A 220 -19.46 2.55 -14.09
C ARG A 220 -19.81 3.97 -13.65
N GLY A 221 -19.90 4.88 -14.63
CA GLY A 221 -20.24 6.29 -14.38
C GLY A 221 -19.31 6.95 -13.37
N CYS A 222 -18.01 6.68 -13.49
CA CYS A 222 -17.05 7.14 -12.50
C CYS A 222 -16.72 8.60 -12.73
N SER A 223 -16.84 9.43 -11.69
CA SER A 223 -16.51 10.85 -11.75
C SER A 223 -15.52 11.23 -10.64
N ILE A 224 -14.75 12.29 -10.87
CA ILE A 224 -13.83 12.86 -9.88
C ILE A 224 -14.16 14.33 -9.68
N GLY A 225 -14.31 14.73 -8.42
CA GLY A 225 -14.61 16.10 -8.03
C GLY A 225 -16.11 16.38 -7.98
N ASP A 226 -16.46 17.42 -7.24
CA ASP A 226 -17.82 17.91 -7.00
C ASP A 226 -17.93 19.42 -7.27
N GLY A 227 -16.84 20.08 -7.69
CA GLY A 227 -16.77 21.53 -7.86
C GLY A 227 -16.67 22.34 -6.56
N GLU A 228 -16.93 21.74 -5.41
CA GLU A 228 -17.09 22.41 -4.12
C GLU A 228 -15.95 22.07 -3.14
N THR A 229 -15.56 20.80 -3.08
CA THR A 229 -14.55 20.31 -2.15
C THR A 229 -13.14 20.75 -2.57
N LEU A 230 -12.42 21.33 -1.61
CA LEU A 230 -11.04 21.77 -1.80
C LEU A 230 -10.09 20.57 -1.90
N LEU A 231 -9.46 20.41 -3.07
CA LEU A 231 -8.47 19.37 -3.28
C LEU A 231 -7.07 19.89 -2.99
N TYR A 232 -6.39 19.24 -2.05
CA TYR A 232 -5.06 19.59 -1.61
C TYR A 232 -4.03 18.69 -2.28
N VAL A 233 -3.14 19.29 -3.06
CA VAL A 233 -2.08 18.54 -3.75
C VAL A 233 -0.92 18.28 -2.78
N PRO A 234 -0.59 17.03 -2.45
CA PRO A 234 0.49 16.72 -1.52
C PRO A 234 1.84 17.26 -2.02
N GLY A 235 2.52 18.03 -1.19
CA GLY A 235 3.82 18.62 -1.52
C GLY A 235 3.76 19.87 -2.41
N ALA A 236 2.57 20.35 -2.76
CA ALA A 236 2.44 21.65 -3.41
C ALA A 236 2.76 22.79 -2.42
N LYS A 237 3.40 23.84 -2.91
CA LYS A 237 3.73 25.06 -2.15
C LYS A 237 2.90 26.23 -2.69
N GLY A 238 2.68 27.25 -1.87
CA GLY A 238 2.00 28.47 -2.28
C GLY A 238 0.48 28.29 -2.38
N MET A 239 -0.13 28.86 -3.42
CA MET A 239 -1.60 28.91 -3.56
C MET A 239 -2.26 27.53 -3.60
N LEU A 240 -1.61 26.53 -4.21
CA LEU A 240 -2.10 25.15 -4.28
C LEU A 240 -2.12 24.44 -2.90
N ALA A 241 -1.39 24.96 -1.91
CA ALA A 241 -1.41 24.41 -0.55
C ALA A 241 -2.72 24.72 0.19
N LYS A 242 -3.46 25.76 -0.24
CA LYS A 242 -4.78 26.12 0.31
C LYS A 242 -5.91 25.22 -0.21
N GLY A 243 -5.61 24.33 -1.16
CA GLY A 243 -6.58 23.54 -1.86
C GLY A 243 -7.10 24.25 -3.12
N VAL A 244 -7.49 23.48 -4.11
CA VAL A 244 -8.12 23.94 -5.35
C VAL A 244 -9.39 23.13 -5.54
N THR A 245 -10.53 23.76 -5.77
CA THR A 245 -11.74 23.01 -6.15
C THR A 245 -11.58 22.53 -7.59
N ILE A 246 -11.79 21.25 -7.81
CA ILE A 246 -11.79 20.62 -9.13
C ILE A 246 -13.25 20.46 -9.54
N PRO A 247 -13.65 20.90 -10.74
CA PRO A 247 -15.01 20.66 -11.23
C PRO A 247 -15.29 19.15 -11.27
N GLU A 248 -16.55 18.76 -11.34
CA GLU A 248 -16.85 17.37 -11.64
C GLU A 248 -16.32 17.02 -13.03
N ILE A 249 -15.46 16.00 -13.08
CA ILE A 249 -14.85 15.45 -14.28
C ILE A 249 -15.39 14.04 -14.45
N ASP A 250 -16.12 13.81 -15.53
CA ASP A 250 -16.58 12.47 -15.89
C ASP A 250 -15.40 11.63 -16.42
N LEU A 251 -15.20 10.43 -15.88
CA LEU A 251 -14.25 9.44 -16.38
C LEU A 251 -14.91 8.36 -17.25
N GLY A 252 -16.24 8.32 -17.28
CA GLY A 252 -17.04 7.37 -18.01
C GLY A 252 -16.99 5.97 -17.39
N THR A 253 -16.99 4.96 -18.25
CA THR A 253 -16.90 3.55 -17.86
C THR A 253 -15.47 3.04 -18.08
N LEU A 254 -14.89 2.44 -17.05
CA LEU A 254 -13.57 1.81 -17.07
C LEU A 254 -13.74 0.32 -16.82
N GLU A 255 -13.30 -0.51 -17.77
CA GLU A 255 -13.30 -1.97 -17.63
C GLU A 255 -11.93 -2.51 -18.02
N GLY A 256 -11.38 -3.41 -17.21
CA GLY A 256 -10.07 -3.98 -17.46
C GLY A 256 -9.80 -5.26 -16.69
N SER A 257 -8.98 -6.13 -17.27
CA SER A 257 -8.59 -7.41 -16.70
C SER A 257 -7.07 -7.55 -16.62
N PHE A 258 -6.59 -8.19 -15.56
CA PHE A 258 -5.20 -8.59 -15.36
C PHE A 258 -5.13 -10.11 -15.30
N VAL A 259 -4.36 -10.72 -16.20
CA VAL A 259 -4.09 -12.16 -16.20
C VAL A 259 -2.74 -12.41 -15.54
N PHE A 260 -2.77 -13.19 -14.46
CA PHE A 260 -1.59 -13.65 -13.74
C PHE A 260 -1.13 -15.00 -14.26
N ASP A 261 0.12 -15.08 -14.71
CA ASP A 261 0.84 -16.34 -14.92
C ASP A 261 2.18 -16.32 -14.17
N LYS A 262 2.38 -17.34 -13.32
CA LYS A 262 3.59 -17.50 -12.48
C LYS A 262 3.93 -16.22 -11.70
N GLY A 263 2.92 -15.66 -11.04
CA GLY A 263 3.06 -14.45 -10.23
C GLY A 263 3.28 -13.17 -11.04
N VAL A 264 3.18 -13.18 -12.37
CA VAL A 264 3.28 -11.97 -13.21
C VAL A 264 1.91 -11.70 -13.84
N GLY A 265 1.23 -10.69 -13.31
CA GLY A 265 -0.01 -10.13 -13.86
C GLY A 265 0.27 -9.17 -15.00
N ARG A 266 -0.39 -9.34 -16.14
CA ARG A 266 -0.38 -8.38 -17.26
C ARG A 266 -1.81 -8.03 -17.62
N THR A 267 -2.02 -6.79 -18.04
CA THR A 267 -3.31 -6.36 -18.60
C THR A 267 -3.61 -7.10 -19.91
N GLU A 268 -4.87 -7.47 -20.16
CA GLU A 268 -5.31 -8.02 -21.46
C GLU A 268 -5.46 -6.90 -22.51
N GLY A 269 -4.38 -6.18 -22.75
CA GLY A 269 -4.37 -4.95 -23.54
C GLY A 269 -4.53 -3.69 -22.69
N PRO A 270 -4.46 -2.50 -23.31
CA PRO A 270 -4.66 -1.26 -22.59
C PRO A 270 -6.10 -1.15 -22.10
N ILE A 271 -6.26 -0.90 -20.80
CA ILE A 271 -7.54 -0.58 -20.17
C ILE A 271 -7.87 0.85 -20.58
N VAL A 272 -8.94 1.05 -21.34
CA VAL A 272 -9.32 2.37 -21.87
C VAL A 272 -10.65 2.79 -21.26
N ALA A 273 -10.70 3.98 -20.69
CA ALA A 273 -11.94 4.64 -20.28
C ALA A 273 -12.11 5.92 -21.12
N LYS A 274 -13.29 6.11 -21.70
CA LYS A 274 -13.62 7.26 -22.54
C LYS A 274 -14.85 7.95 -21.97
N SER A 275 -14.74 9.26 -21.79
CA SER A 275 -15.85 10.16 -21.51
C SER A 275 -15.77 11.40 -22.39
N ASP A 276 -16.74 12.29 -22.25
CA ASP A 276 -16.75 13.59 -22.93
C ASP A 276 -15.66 14.54 -22.40
N ASP A 277 -15.19 14.29 -21.17
CA ASP A 277 -14.23 15.13 -20.45
C ASP A 277 -12.79 14.59 -20.54
N VAL A 278 -12.60 13.27 -20.47
CA VAL A 278 -11.28 12.63 -20.35
C VAL A 278 -11.22 11.28 -21.07
N GLU A 279 -10.10 11.02 -21.73
CA GLU A 279 -9.71 9.67 -22.19
C GLU A 279 -8.55 9.15 -21.33
N LEU A 280 -8.77 8.05 -20.62
CA LEU A 280 -7.80 7.42 -19.73
C LEU A 280 -7.35 6.09 -20.34
N THR A 281 -6.05 5.84 -20.36
CA THR A 281 -5.47 4.56 -20.78
C THR A 281 -4.53 4.05 -19.69
N LEU A 282 -4.76 2.83 -19.22
CA LEU A 282 -3.92 2.17 -18.23
C LEU A 282 -3.36 0.87 -18.78
N ASP A 283 -2.05 0.71 -18.73
CA ASP A 283 -1.35 -0.49 -19.19
C ASP A 283 -0.21 -0.83 -18.24
N GLY A 284 0.07 -2.11 -17.99
CA GLY A 284 1.14 -2.44 -17.05
C GLY A 284 1.28 -3.89 -16.64
N ILE A 285 2.20 -4.07 -15.69
CA ILE A 285 2.59 -5.37 -15.15
C ILE A 285 2.58 -5.29 -13.62
N VAL A 286 2.02 -6.33 -13.00
CA VAL A 286 2.07 -6.57 -11.56
C VAL A 286 2.94 -7.81 -11.33
N THR A 287 3.99 -7.70 -10.51
CA THR A 287 4.82 -8.85 -10.13
C THR A 287 4.59 -9.21 -8.67
N LEU A 288 3.89 -10.31 -8.44
CA LEU A 288 3.66 -10.89 -7.13
C LEU A 288 4.95 -11.54 -6.60
N ARG A 289 5.23 -11.35 -5.31
CA ARG A 289 6.41 -11.90 -4.63
C ARG A 289 6.02 -12.44 -3.26
N ASP A 290 6.90 -13.26 -2.69
CA ASP A 290 6.77 -13.78 -1.34
C ASP A 290 7.72 -13.05 -0.35
N PRO A 291 7.20 -12.46 0.74
CA PRO A 291 5.79 -12.20 1.04
C PRO A 291 5.15 -11.16 0.11
N PHE A 292 3.82 -11.15 0.02
CA PHE A 292 3.04 -10.23 -0.86
C PHE A 292 3.40 -8.75 -0.68
N SER A 293 3.84 -8.34 0.51
CA SER A 293 4.31 -6.96 0.77
C SER A 293 5.52 -6.53 -0.06
N LYS A 294 6.25 -7.48 -0.65
CA LYS A 294 7.37 -7.26 -1.58
C LYS A 294 6.96 -7.26 -3.05
N SER A 295 5.70 -7.56 -3.36
CA SER A 295 5.15 -7.48 -4.71
C SER A 295 5.34 -6.08 -5.29
N ARG A 296 5.54 -6.03 -6.60
CA ARG A 296 5.85 -4.82 -7.34
C ARG A 296 4.75 -4.50 -8.34
N LEU A 297 4.53 -3.21 -8.51
CA LEU A 297 3.65 -2.64 -9.52
C LEU A 297 4.50 -1.85 -10.51
N GLU A 298 4.19 -1.94 -11.80
CA GLU A 298 4.72 -1.08 -12.85
C GLU A 298 3.62 -0.85 -13.89
N MET A 299 2.90 0.26 -13.77
CA MET A 299 1.83 0.66 -14.69
C MET A 299 2.13 2.02 -15.30
N ILE A 300 1.61 2.22 -16.50
CA ILE A 300 1.62 3.47 -17.26
C ILE A 300 0.18 3.92 -17.36
N LEU A 301 -0.09 5.09 -16.80
CA LEU A 301 -1.35 5.80 -16.90
C LEU A 301 -1.18 6.93 -17.90
N LYS A 302 -1.94 6.91 -18.99
CA LYS A 302 -2.09 8.02 -19.93
C LYS A 302 -3.46 8.65 -19.72
N MET A 303 -3.52 9.98 -19.75
CA MET A 303 -4.74 10.74 -19.54
C MET A 303 -4.78 11.89 -20.54
N GLN A 304 -5.79 11.93 -21.39
CA GLN A 304 -6.02 13.02 -22.32
C GLN A 304 -7.24 13.79 -21.84
N ILE A 305 -7.09 15.10 -21.65
CA ILE A 305 -8.21 15.97 -21.26
C ILE A 305 -8.81 16.55 -22.54
N SER A 306 -10.13 16.45 -22.69
CA SER A 306 -10.83 16.97 -23.85
C SER A 306 -10.70 18.50 -23.95
N GLU A 307 -10.80 19.03 -25.16
CA GLU A 307 -10.78 20.47 -25.36
C GLU A 307 -12.03 21.13 -24.76
N ALA A 308 -13.17 20.42 -24.79
CA ALA A 308 -14.43 20.86 -24.18
C ALA A 308 -14.26 21.14 -22.68
N LEU A 309 -13.60 20.23 -21.93
CA LEU A 309 -13.34 20.45 -20.51
C LEU A 309 -12.40 21.64 -20.27
N GLN A 310 -11.38 21.82 -21.11
CA GLN A 310 -10.45 22.96 -21.01
C GLN A 310 -11.13 24.30 -21.33
N GLN A 311 -12.15 24.30 -22.19
CA GLN A 311 -12.94 25.50 -22.49
C GLN A 311 -13.98 25.77 -21.39
N ARG A 312 -14.53 24.72 -20.78
CA ARG A 312 -15.50 24.79 -19.67
C ARG A 312 -14.87 25.29 -18.37
N ASP A 313 -13.62 24.92 -18.10
CA ASP A 313 -12.92 25.28 -16.86
C ASP A 313 -11.50 25.84 -17.11
N GLU A 314 -11.31 27.12 -16.79
CA GLU A 314 -10.04 27.82 -16.95
C GLU A 314 -8.91 27.23 -16.08
N ARG A 315 -9.24 26.66 -14.91
CA ARG A 315 -8.24 26.07 -14.00
C ARG A 315 -7.70 24.77 -14.58
N VAL A 316 -8.56 23.95 -15.18
CA VAL A 316 -8.14 22.74 -15.91
C VAL A 316 -7.23 23.12 -17.08
N ARG A 317 -7.60 24.16 -17.85
CA ARG A 317 -6.74 24.69 -18.92
C ARG A 317 -5.38 25.17 -18.41
N LEU A 318 -5.35 25.92 -17.30
CA LEU A 318 -4.11 26.37 -16.67
C LEU A 318 -3.27 25.18 -16.16
N LEU A 319 -3.90 24.14 -15.61
CA LEU A 319 -3.22 22.92 -15.19
C LEU A 319 -2.56 22.24 -16.40
N VAL A 320 -3.27 22.11 -17.52
CA VAL A 320 -2.74 21.55 -18.76
C VAL A 320 -1.56 22.36 -19.28
N GLN A 321 -1.66 23.70 -19.26
CA GLN A 321 -0.64 24.62 -19.75
C GLN A 321 0.61 24.72 -18.85
N THR A 322 0.45 24.54 -17.54
CA THR A 322 1.56 24.60 -16.57
C THR A 322 2.21 23.25 -16.28
N MET A 323 1.65 22.16 -16.83
CA MET A 323 2.15 20.82 -16.60
C MET A 323 3.61 20.64 -17.09
N PRO A 324 4.50 20.04 -16.28
CA PRO A 324 5.88 19.78 -16.67
C PRO A 324 6.01 18.95 -17.95
N GLU A 325 6.97 19.27 -18.82
CA GLU A 325 7.27 18.49 -20.04
C GLU A 325 7.57 17.01 -19.76
N THR A 326 8.03 16.67 -18.55
CA THR A 326 8.28 15.27 -18.17
C THR A 326 7.02 14.42 -18.03
N GLN A 327 5.86 15.07 -17.92
CA GLN A 327 4.54 14.45 -17.80
C GLN A 327 3.73 14.58 -19.09
N ARG A 328 4.00 15.58 -19.94
CA ARG A 328 3.33 15.71 -21.25
C ARG A 328 3.70 14.58 -22.18
N LEU A 329 2.70 13.97 -22.82
CA LEU A 329 2.91 13.02 -23.91
C LEU A 329 3.47 13.74 -25.14
N LYS A 330 4.24 13.02 -25.95
CA LYS A 330 4.80 13.54 -27.20
C LYS A 330 3.85 13.21 -28.36
N PRO A 331 3.73 14.10 -29.35
CA PRO A 331 2.97 13.80 -30.58
C PRO A 331 3.40 12.46 -31.19
N PRO A 332 2.46 11.64 -31.70
CA PRO A 332 1.06 12.00 -32.03
C PRO A 332 0.06 11.97 -30.86
N GLU A 333 0.45 11.47 -29.68
CA GLU A 333 -0.46 11.40 -28.53
C GLU A 333 -0.49 12.75 -27.77
N SER A 334 -1.67 13.32 -27.56
CA SER A 334 -1.89 14.49 -26.69
C SER A 334 -2.19 14.06 -25.24
N GLY A 335 -1.90 14.92 -24.26
CA GLY A 335 -2.25 14.69 -22.86
C GLY A 335 -1.05 14.42 -21.95
N PHE A 336 -1.30 13.67 -20.88
CA PHE A 336 -0.35 13.43 -19.78
C PHE A 336 -0.09 11.94 -19.59
N GLY A 337 1.13 11.62 -19.19
CA GLY A 337 1.55 10.27 -18.86
C GLY A 337 2.19 10.22 -17.48
N PHE A 338 1.76 9.25 -16.69
CA PHE A 338 2.34 8.90 -15.41
C PHE A 338 2.77 7.43 -15.39
N LYS A 339 3.82 7.14 -14.63
CA LYS A 339 4.26 5.79 -14.27
C LYS A 339 3.95 5.57 -12.80
N LEU A 340 3.11 4.59 -12.51
CA LEU A 340 2.87 4.10 -11.17
C LEU A 340 3.76 2.88 -10.95
N TYR A 341 4.77 3.01 -10.09
CA TYR A 341 5.73 1.93 -9.88
C TYR A 341 6.14 1.80 -8.42
N GLY A 342 6.70 0.65 -8.04
CA GLY A 342 7.25 0.42 -6.70
C GLY A 342 6.64 -0.80 -6.04
N ARG A 343 6.54 -0.79 -4.71
CA ARG A 343 5.87 -1.86 -3.95
C ARG A 343 4.36 -1.62 -3.98
N ILE A 344 3.55 -2.67 -4.07
CA ILE A 344 2.07 -2.55 -4.01
C ILE A 344 1.62 -1.83 -2.73
N THR A 345 2.33 -2.03 -1.62
CA THR A 345 2.04 -1.37 -0.34
C THR A 345 2.39 0.12 -0.29
N ARG A 346 3.26 0.60 -1.18
CA ARG A 346 3.72 2.00 -1.24
C ARG A 346 4.03 2.37 -2.69
N PRO A 347 3.00 2.47 -3.55
CA PRO A 347 3.20 2.80 -4.94
C PRO A 347 3.72 4.25 -5.04
N ARG A 348 4.50 4.53 -6.08
CA ARG A 348 5.04 5.86 -6.35
C ARG A 348 4.61 6.30 -7.73
N LEU A 349 4.04 7.51 -7.80
CA LEU A 349 3.70 8.15 -9.05
C LEU A 349 4.87 8.99 -9.55
N ARG A 350 5.15 8.93 -10.86
CA ARG A 350 6.18 9.74 -11.53
C ARG A 350 5.71 10.11 -12.94
N GLY A 351 6.23 11.20 -13.51
CA GLY A 351 5.97 11.51 -14.92
C GLY A 351 6.58 10.47 -15.87
N ILE A 352 5.92 10.19 -16.99
CA ILE A 352 6.30 9.13 -17.94
C ILE A 352 7.74 9.24 -18.46
N TYR A 353 8.23 10.48 -18.66
CA TYR A 353 9.60 10.76 -19.10
C TYR A 353 10.54 11.18 -17.97
N SER A 354 10.11 11.09 -16.71
CA SER A 354 10.98 11.42 -15.59
C SER A 354 12.07 10.37 -15.41
N LYS A 355 13.33 10.78 -15.58
CA LYS A 355 14.49 9.89 -15.42
C LYS A 355 14.58 9.40 -13.97
N THR A 356 14.85 8.12 -13.78
CA THR A 356 15.07 7.55 -12.45
C THR A 356 16.33 8.15 -11.82
N ARG A 357 16.46 8.10 -10.48
CA ARG A 357 17.69 8.55 -9.80
C ARG A 357 18.92 7.81 -10.32
N GLU A 358 18.77 6.52 -10.63
CA GLU A 358 19.83 5.68 -11.20
C GLU A 358 20.19 6.10 -12.62
N GLU A 359 19.22 6.37 -13.48
CA GLU A 359 19.46 6.91 -14.83
C GLU A 359 20.14 8.27 -14.77
N ARG A 360 19.68 9.17 -13.89
CA ARG A 360 20.33 10.47 -13.66
C ARG A 360 21.77 10.30 -13.19
N LEU A 361 22.04 9.33 -12.32
CA LEU A 361 23.40 9.03 -11.85
C LEU A 361 24.26 8.41 -12.96
N ARG A 362 23.70 7.51 -13.76
CA ARG A 362 24.37 6.91 -14.92
C ARG A 362 24.72 7.96 -15.96
N GLU A 363 23.76 8.81 -16.33
CA GLU A 363 23.98 9.95 -17.22
C GLU A 363 25.00 10.94 -16.65
N ARG A 364 24.95 11.22 -15.34
CA ARG A 364 25.96 12.07 -14.67
C ARG A 364 27.36 11.45 -14.74
N ARG A 365 27.49 10.13 -14.54
CA ARG A 365 28.75 9.40 -14.66
C ARG A 365 29.26 9.39 -16.10
N GLU A 366 28.40 9.16 -17.08
CA GLU A 366 28.75 9.19 -18.50
C GLU A 366 29.16 10.60 -18.95
N ARG A 367 28.45 11.64 -18.50
CA ARG A 367 28.80 13.04 -18.76
C ARG A 367 30.14 13.41 -18.12
N ALA A 368 30.42 12.93 -16.91
CA ALA A 368 31.70 13.12 -16.25
C ALA A 368 32.86 12.44 -17.01
N ARG A 369 32.66 11.19 -17.47
CA ARG A 369 33.64 10.46 -18.30
C ARG A 369 33.91 11.20 -19.61
N ARG A 370 32.88 11.60 -20.35
CA ARG A 370 33.03 12.39 -21.58
C ARG A 370 33.78 13.71 -21.35
N ARG A 371 33.55 14.39 -20.21
CA ARG A 371 34.30 15.61 -19.84
C ARG A 371 35.76 15.31 -19.51
N ALA A 372 36.04 14.21 -18.80
CA ALA A 372 37.41 13.79 -18.49
C ALA A 372 38.18 13.42 -19.76
N GLU A 373 37.57 12.68 -20.68
CA GLU A 373 38.15 12.32 -21.98
C GLU A 373 38.45 13.55 -22.83
N LYS A 374 37.49 14.49 -22.94
CA LYS A 374 37.71 15.77 -23.64
C LYS A 374 38.85 16.57 -23.03
N ARG A 375 38.97 16.61 -21.70
CA ARG A 375 40.09 17.27 -20.99
C ARG A 375 41.42 16.56 -21.27
N ALA A 376 41.46 15.24 -21.24
CA ALA A 376 42.65 14.45 -21.55
C ALA A 376 43.10 14.65 -23.01
N ALA A 377 42.17 14.65 -23.96
CA ALA A 377 42.45 14.90 -25.37
C ALA A 377 43.00 16.32 -25.59
N ARG A 378 42.43 17.34 -24.94
CA ARG A 378 42.95 18.71 -24.98
C ARG A 378 44.37 18.80 -24.40
N LYS A 379 44.62 18.15 -23.26
CA LYS A 379 45.96 18.07 -22.66
C LYS A 379 46.96 17.37 -23.60
N ARG A 380 46.58 16.28 -24.26
CA ARG A 380 47.42 15.57 -25.26
C ARG A 380 47.74 16.47 -26.46
N LYS A 381 46.74 17.16 -27.03
CA LYS A 381 46.93 18.12 -28.13
C LYS A 381 47.83 19.30 -27.74
N ALA A 382 47.68 19.85 -26.53
CA ALA A 382 48.52 20.93 -26.02
C ALA A 382 49.98 20.48 -25.85
N LYS A 383 50.22 19.29 -25.27
CA LYS A 383 51.56 18.71 -25.16
C LYS A 383 52.20 18.46 -26.53
N ALA A 384 51.44 17.97 -27.51
CA ALA A 384 51.92 17.76 -28.87
C ALA A 384 52.29 19.07 -29.58
N LYS A 385 51.50 20.15 -29.41
CA LYS A 385 51.83 21.48 -29.93
C LYS A 385 53.09 22.06 -29.29
N LYS A 386 53.26 21.94 -27.97
CA LYS A 386 54.46 22.41 -27.26
C LYS A 386 55.72 21.67 -27.73
N LYS A 387 55.64 20.36 -27.98
CA LYS A 387 56.76 19.56 -28.53
C LYS A 387 57.12 19.87 -29.99
N ARG A 388 56.23 20.51 -30.76
CA ARG A 388 56.47 20.85 -32.18
C ARG A 388 57.07 22.24 -32.40
N LYS A 389 57.12 23.08 -31.37
CA LYS A 389 57.74 24.42 -31.45
C LYS A 389 59.23 24.54 -31.05
N PRO A 390 59.99 23.53 -30.60
CA PRO A 390 61.31 23.79 -30.03
C PRO A 390 62.40 24.18 -31.04
N ASP A 391 62.22 23.99 -32.34
CA ASP A 391 63.31 24.26 -33.31
C ASP A 391 63.13 25.54 -34.15
N THR A 392 61.95 26.17 -34.18
CA THR A 392 61.72 27.39 -34.99
C THR A 392 61.91 28.69 -34.21
N ASP A 393 61.87 28.63 -32.87
CA ASP A 393 62.15 29.79 -32.02
C ASP A 393 63.66 29.95 -31.76
N ARG A 394 64.47 28.90 -31.98
CA ARG A 394 65.93 28.95 -31.87
C ARG A 394 66.62 29.70 -33.03
N GLU A 395 65.93 29.91 -34.15
CA GLU A 395 66.39 30.75 -35.26
C GLU A 395 65.91 32.22 -35.15
N LYS A 396 64.99 32.55 -34.24
CA LYS A 396 64.54 33.94 -34.02
C LYS A 396 65.12 34.61 -32.78
N GLU A 397 65.75 33.85 -31.89
CA GLU A 397 66.57 34.42 -30.81
C GLU A 397 67.96 34.87 -31.28
N ALA A 398 68.41 34.48 -32.48
CA ALA A 398 69.71 34.92 -33.04
C ALA A 398 69.66 36.26 -33.81
N THR A 399 68.50 36.95 -33.90
CA THR A 399 68.38 38.23 -34.62
C THR A 399 67.74 39.34 -33.78
N ASN A 400 67.59 39.14 -32.47
CA ASN A 400 66.98 40.15 -31.60
C ASN A 400 67.78 40.36 -30.29
N GLU A 401 69.08 40.04 -30.31
CA GLU A 401 70.03 40.33 -29.23
C GLU A 401 70.80 41.65 -29.43
N GLU A 402 70.61 42.37 -30.54
CA GLU A 402 71.35 43.63 -30.80
C GLU A 402 70.57 44.93 -30.53
N GLU A 403 69.29 44.88 -30.15
CA GLU A 403 68.49 46.10 -29.96
C GLU A 403 67.64 46.07 -28.67
N ARG A 404 68.29 45.81 -27.52
CA ARG A 404 67.66 46.05 -26.22
C ARG A 404 68.64 46.31 -25.07
N GLU A 405 69.68 47.10 -25.33
CA GLU A 405 70.24 47.97 -24.30
C GLU A 405 69.37 49.23 -24.20
N GLY A 406 68.90 49.56 -23.00
CA GLY A 406 68.30 50.87 -22.73
C GLY A 406 66.77 50.94 -22.69
N ARG A 407 66.15 50.24 -21.75
CA ARG A 407 64.94 50.80 -21.10
C ARG A 407 64.75 50.27 -19.69
N GLU A 408 65.05 51.14 -18.73
CA GLU A 408 64.66 51.01 -17.33
C GLU A 408 63.17 50.69 -17.20
N PRO A 409 62.79 49.66 -16.43
CA PRO A 409 61.44 49.54 -15.93
C PRO A 409 61.29 50.42 -14.69
N ALA A 410 60.62 51.56 -14.88
CA ALA A 410 60.04 52.35 -13.80
C ALA A 410 59.16 51.46 -12.91
N ALA A 411 59.40 51.55 -11.60
CA ALA A 411 58.66 50.86 -10.56
C ALA A 411 57.19 51.31 -10.52
N ALA A 412 56.30 50.60 -11.22
CA ALA A 412 54.86 50.68 -10.99
C ALA A 412 54.50 49.80 -9.78
N ARG A 413 54.49 50.42 -8.59
CA ARG A 413 53.85 49.87 -7.40
C ARG A 413 52.36 49.73 -7.67
N LEU A 414 51.87 48.50 -7.79
CA LEU A 414 50.44 48.21 -7.69
C LEU A 414 50.04 48.29 -6.22
N ASP A 415 49.38 49.39 -5.89
CA ASP A 415 48.75 49.70 -4.62
C ASP A 415 47.54 48.76 -4.41
N ILE A 416 47.76 47.61 -3.77
CA ILE A 416 46.68 46.74 -3.30
C ILE A 416 46.22 47.33 -1.96
N ARG A 417 45.24 48.23 -2.02
CA ARG A 417 44.48 48.65 -0.83
C ARG A 417 43.76 47.44 -0.24
N PRO A 418 43.94 47.15 1.06
CA PRO A 418 43.04 46.27 1.79
C PRO A 418 41.64 46.89 1.79
N LEU A 419 40.63 46.08 1.44
CA LEU A 419 39.23 46.43 1.69
C LEU A 419 39.05 46.63 3.19
N GLU A 420 38.87 47.87 3.61
CA GLU A 420 38.37 48.19 4.95
C GLU A 420 36.93 47.65 5.09
N PRO A 421 36.58 47.05 6.25
CA PRO A 421 35.20 46.74 6.57
C PRO A 421 34.46 48.06 6.81
N GLU A 422 33.37 48.27 6.07
CA GLU A 422 32.48 49.41 6.29
C GLU A 422 32.02 49.45 7.75
N SER A 423 32.15 50.67 8.28
CA SER A 423 31.86 51.07 9.62
C SER A 423 30.37 51.03 9.91
N THR A 424 30.10 50.52 11.11
CA THR A 424 29.00 50.84 11.99
C THR A 424 28.47 52.27 11.83
N GLY A 425 27.22 52.39 11.37
CA GLY A 425 26.40 53.60 11.47
C GLY A 425 25.10 53.30 12.22
N ALA A 426 24.97 53.93 13.39
CA ALA A 426 23.74 54.37 14.08
C ALA A 426 22.49 53.47 13.97
N VAL A 427 22.18 52.67 15.00
CA VAL A 427 21.32 53.07 16.14
C VAL A 427 19.94 53.58 15.70
N GLY A 428 19.06 52.64 15.34
CA GLY A 428 17.62 52.79 15.47
C GLY A 428 17.15 51.88 16.60
N LYS A 429 16.63 52.47 17.67
CA LYS A 429 16.02 51.77 18.82
C LYS A 429 14.87 50.86 18.34
N PRO A 430 14.81 49.60 18.81
CA PRO A 430 13.56 48.93 19.06
C PRO A 430 13.31 48.88 20.58
N VAL A 431 12.19 49.49 20.95
CA VAL A 431 11.29 49.17 22.07
C VAL A 431 11.72 47.98 22.95
N GLN A 432 11.94 48.28 24.24
CA GLN A 432 11.90 47.29 25.33
C GLN A 432 10.52 46.63 25.37
N LEU A 433 10.50 45.31 25.29
CA LEU A 433 9.43 44.46 25.83
C LEU A 433 10.10 43.41 26.70
N ASP A 434 9.71 43.41 27.97
CA ASP A 434 10.22 42.53 29.01
C ASP A 434 9.97 41.03 28.72
N PRO A 435 10.82 40.14 29.27
CA PRO A 435 10.69 38.70 29.13
C PRO A 435 9.92 38.07 30.31
N ALA A 436 8.91 37.25 30.00
CA ALA A 436 8.44 36.16 30.84
C ALA A 436 8.46 34.90 29.95
N SER A 437 9.48 34.05 30.06
CA SER A 437 9.65 32.94 31.01
C SER A 437 9.23 31.59 30.39
N GLY A 438 10.21 30.67 30.25
CA GLY A 438 10.04 29.23 29.96
C GLY A 438 10.25 28.84 28.50
N ALA A 439 11.40 28.36 27.99
CA ALA A 439 12.25 27.23 28.43
C ALA A 439 11.43 25.92 28.42
N GLU A 440 11.70 24.81 27.73
CA GLU A 440 12.81 24.16 26.98
C GLU A 440 12.12 23.10 26.07
N GLY A 441 12.66 22.46 25.04
CA GLY A 441 13.98 22.40 24.42
C GLY A 441 13.87 21.47 23.21
N ALA A 442 14.41 21.89 22.06
CA ALA A 442 14.55 21.08 20.86
C ALA A 442 16.05 20.94 20.58
N GLU A 443 16.60 19.76 20.81
CA GLU A 443 17.97 19.44 20.41
C GLU A 443 18.01 18.91 18.97
N ALA A 444 18.88 19.55 18.19
CA ALA A 444 19.37 19.09 16.92
C ALA A 444 20.75 18.43 17.11
N GLY A 445 20.97 17.33 16.41
CA GLY A 445 22.26 16.67 16.25
C GLY A 445 22.00 15.23 15.80
N GLY A 446 22.72 14.58 14.90
CA GLY A 446 23.98 14.87 14.25
C GLY A 446 24.33 13.60 13.46
N SER A 447 25.08 13.79 12.38
CA SER A 447 25.65 12.78 11.49
C SER A 447 26.47 11.69 12.21
N GLY A 448 26.39 10.44 11.73
CA GLY A 448 27.47 9.45 11.94
C GLY A 448 27.04 8.01 11.69
N GLY A 449 27.62 7.37 10.68
CA GLY A 449 27.42 5.93 10.41
C GLY A 449 28.47 5.06 11.11
N ASN A 450 28.08 3.85 11.51
CA ASN A 450 28.73 2.55 11.24
C ASN A 450 28.01 1.45 12.03
N ALA A 451 27.94 0.26 11.45
CA ALA A 451 27.40 -0.97 12.03
C ALA A 451 28.43 -1.65 12.97
N PRO A 452 28.21 -2.90 13.41
CA PRO A 452 27.31 -3.32 14.50
C PRO A 452 28.11 -4.01 15.64
N ALA A 453 27.53 -4.12 16.84
CA ALA A 453 27.98 -5.10 17.83
C ALA A 453 26.87 -5.43 18.85
N ASP A 454 26.86 -6.71 19.19
CA ASP A 454 26.05 -7.40 20.19
C ASP A 454 26.05 -6.75 21.58
N GLY A 455 24.97 -6.94 22.35
CA GLY A 455 24.95 -6.48 23.74
C GLY A 455 23.61 -6.69 24.45
N ASN A 456 23.57 -7.76 25.22
CA ASN A 456 22.54 -8.25 26.13
C ASN A 456 22.22 -7.28 27.31
N ALA A 457 21.21 -7.65 28.12
CA ALA A 457 20.78 -7.13 29.45
C ALA A 457 19.52 -6.22 29.40
N GLU A 458 18.35 -6.72 29.80
CA GLU A 458 17.84 -6.96 31.17
C GLU A 458 17.14 -5.74 31.79
N GLY A 459 15.95 -6.00 32.32
CA GLY A 459 15.48 -5.43 33.58
C GLY A 459 14.86 -4.03 33.52
N GLY A 460 13.55 -3.96 33.71
CA GLY A 460 12.86 -2.69 33.92
C GLY A 460 11.37 -2.86 34.18
N GLU A 461 11.02 -3.62 35.22
CA GLU A 461 9.68 -3.59 35.81
C GLU A 461 9.45 -2.20 36.42
N GLY A 462 8.39 -1.53 35.97
CA GLY A 462 7.93 -0.26 36.51
C GLY A 462 6.42 -0.33 36.71
N GLN A 463 6.01 -0.78 37.90
CA GLN A 463 4.68 -0.61 38.45
C GLN A 463 4.39 0.88 38.65
N GLY A 464 3.17 1.29 38.29
CA GLY A 464 2.66 2.63 38.51
C GLY A 464 1.14 2.61 38.52
N GLU A 465 0.58 2.16 39.64
CA GLU A 465 -0.81 2.36 40.02
C GLU A 465 -1.08 3.86 40.22
N GLY A 466 -2.23 4.34 39.75
CA GLY A 466 -2.69 5.68 40.08
C GLY A 466 -3.77 6.20 39.15
N VAL A 467 -5.02 5.73 39.31
CA VAL A 467 -6.19 6.49 38.85
C VAL A 467 -7.24 6.46 39.95
N GLY A 468 -7.40 7.61 40.60
CA GLY A 468 -8.53 7.92 41.46
C GLY A 468 -9.50 8.87 40.75
N ALA A 469 -10.76 8.75 41.17
CA ALA A 469 -11.84 9.73 41.12
C ALA A 469 -12.44 10.11 39.75
N GLU A 470 -13.57 9.47 39.42
CA GLU A 470 -14.68 10.14 38.74
C GLU A 470 -15.93 10.04 39.63
N GLN A 471 -16.35 11.19 40.17
CA GLN A 471 -17.67 11.41 40.74
C GLN A 471 -18.46 12.33 39.80
N GLY A 472 -19.59 11.79 39.33
CA GLY A 472 -20.89 12.43 39.15
C GLY A 472 -20.97 13.89 38.71
N GLY A 473 -21.48 14.09 37.50
CA GLY A 473 -22.04 15.36 37.03
C GLY A 473 -23.29 15.12 36.19
N SER A 474 -24.44 14.99 36.86
CA SER A 474 -25.78 14.94 36.28
C SER A 474 -26.36 16.36 36.18
N SER A 475 -26.70 16.81 34.98
CA SER A 475 -27.70 17.86 34.69
C SER A 475 -27.95 17.79 33.18
N GLY A 476 -29.15 17.55 32.64
CA GLY A 476 -30.45 18.10 33.00
C GLY A 476 -30.96 18.80 31.73
N GLY A 477 -31.96 18.24 31.05
CA GLY A 477 -32.44 18.82 29.80
C GLY A 477 -33.61 18.07 29.14
N GLN A 478 -34.81 18.33 29.62
CA GLN A 478 -36.08 18.31 28.86
C GLN A 478 -36.93 19.45 29.47
N PRO A 479 -37.84 20.11 28.73
CA PRO A 479 -38.80 19.46 27.82
C PRO A 479 -39.18 20.22 26.53
N GLU A 480 -39.94 19.50 25.70
CA GLU A 480 -41.07 19.92 24.87
C GLU A 480 -40.91 20.98 23.76
N GLY A 481 -41.19 20.54 22.53
CA GLY A 481 -41.56 21.37 21.38
C GLY A 481 -42.29 20.53 20.33
N GLN A 482 -43.62 20.65 20.32
CA GLN A 482 -44.58 20.04 19.39
C GLN A 482 -44.48 20.57 17.94
N ALA A 483 -45.01 19.77 17.00
CA ALA A 483 -45.77 20.12 15.79
C ALA A 483 -45.28 19.30 14.58
N THR A 484 -45.90 18.16 14.25
CA THR A 484 -47.03 18.02 13.31
C THR A 484 -46.76 18.62 11.92
N GLY A 485 -46.62 17.76 10.92
CA GLY A 485 -46.54 18.13 9.51
C GLY A 485 -46.60 16.90 8.61
N SER A 486 -47.78 16.29 8.55
CA SER A 486 -48.13 15.25 7.58
C SER A 486 -48.38 15.85 6.19
N ALA A 487 -47.80 15.24 5.17
CA ALA A 487 -48.27 15.21 3.77
C ALA A 487 -47.49 14.05 3.14
N GLU A 488 -48.03 12.86 2.91
CA GLU A 488 -49.18 12.50 2.07
C GLU A 488 -49.04 13.08 0.66
N GLU A 489 -48.31 12.38 -0.21
CA GLU A 489 -48.47 12.50 -1.65
C GLU A 489 -48.58 11.09 -2.24
N THR A 490 -49.77 10.81 -2.76
CA THR A 490 -50.22 9.57 -3.36
C THR A 490 -50.54 9.87 -4.82
N VAL A 491 -49.73 9.30 -5.73
CA VAL A 491 -50.11 8.66 -7.02
C VAL A 491 -50.57 9.55 -8.19
N ILE A 492 -50.33 8.97 -9.38
CA ILE A 492 -50.82 9.17 -10.77
C ILE A 492 -50.02 10.19 -11.60
N GLN A 493 -49.32 9.84 -12.70
CA GLN A 493 -49.52 8.83 -13.75
C GLN A 493 -48.22 8.21 -14.25
#